data_AF-G3AIQ5-F1
#
_entry.id   AF-G3AIQ5-F1
#
_cell.length_a   1.000
_cell.length_b   1.000
_cell.length_c   1.000
_cell.angle_alpha   90.00
_cell.angle_beta   90.00
_cell.angle_gamma   90.00
#
_symmetry.space_group_name_H-M   'P 1'
#
loop_
_entity.id
_entity.type
_entity.pdbx_description
1 polymer ?
#
loop_
_entity_poly.entity_id
_entity_poly.type
_entity_poly.pdbx_seq_one_letter_code
_entity_poly.pdbx_strand_id
1 'polypeptide(L)'
;MNNDELERILSLEESALNRTAEIERVLNCNEFDYFDILQLNPLSTADDLGSIIKRVYRKKSLLIHPDKTDHPRASDAFDRLKKAEKVLSCANEQEEEFKEKNRLIAIYHSVTSEGKDYDLDKVKKQVAEILQDEINEQELQVLYQQTAKQRKHEQEQKLRQERELKKQLESKWEDERDVRVKNWRDYSFKIDKKKKKKTGKPKVLV
;
A
#
# COMPACT_ATOMS: atom_id res chain seq x y z
N MET A 1 -46.96 -24.55 -19.68
CA MET A 1 -45.56 -24.39 -20.09
C MET A 1 -45.25 -25.52 -21.05
N ASN A 2 -44.84 -25.18 -22.27
CA ASN A 2 -44.37 -26.19 -23.23
C ASN A 2 -42.98 -26.69 -22.77
N ASN A 3 -42.69 -27.96 -22.96
CA ASN A 3 -41.42 -28.56 -22.53
C ASN A 3 -40.20 -27.82 -23.14
N ASP A 4 -40.32 -27.42 -24.42
CA ASP A 4 -39.30 -26.67 -25.15
C ASP A 4 -39.03 -25.28 -24.56
N GLU A 5 -40.04 -24.64 -23.96
CA GLU A 5 -39.92 -23.35 -23.31
C GLU A 5 -39.18 -23.48 -21.97
N LEU A 6 -39.42 -24.57 -21.24
CA LEU A 6 -38.71 -24.89 -20.01
C LEU A 6 -37.23 -25.19 -20.28
N GLU A 7 -36.93 -25.99 -21.31
CA GLU A 7 -35.54 -26.27 -21.73
C GLU A 7 -34.79 -25.00 -22.12
N ARG A 8 -35.45 -24.08 -22.84
CA ARG A 8 -34.86 -22.80 -23.21
C ARG A 8 -34.53 -21.94 -22.00
N ILE A 9 -35.44 -21.84 -21.03
CA ILE A 9 -35.22 -21.09 -19.80
C ILE A 9 -34.08 -21.70 -18.99
N LEU A 10 -34.05 -23.03 -18.85
CA LEU A 10 -32.98 -23.73 -18.14
C LEU A 10 -31.61 -23.50 -18.80
N SER A 11 -31.53 -23.55 -20.13
CA SER A 11 -30.28 -23.30 -20.86
C SER A 11 -29.77 -21.85 -20.71
N LEU A 12 -30.68 -20.88 -20.65
CA LEU A 12 -30.34 -19.48 -20.40
C LEU A 12 -29.81 -19.28 -18.97
N GLU A 13 -30.48 -19.87 -17.99
CA GLU A 13 -30.07 -19.80 -16.57
C GLU A 13 -28.71 -20.49 -16.37
N GLU A 14 -28.51 -21.69 -16.92
CA GLU A 14 -27.22 -22.39 -16.88
C GLU A 14 -26.10 -21.54 -17.49
N SER A 15 -26.38 -20.85 -18.60
CA SER A 15 -25.43 -19.95 -19.22
C SER A 15 -25.11 -18.75 -18.33
N ALA A 16 -26.09 -18.18 -17.64
CA ALA A 16 -25.89 -17.07 -16.70
C ALA A 16 -25.06 -17.52 -15.49
N LEU A 17 -25.38 -18.67 -14.90
CA LEU A 17 -24.64 -19.24 -13.78
C LEU A 17 -23.18 -19.53 -14.15
N ASN A 18 -22.93 -20.09 -15.34
CA ASN A 18 -21.58 -20.34 -15.82
C ASN A 18 -20.76 -19.05 -16.00
N ARG A 19 -21.39 -17.94 -16.43
CA ARG A 19 -20.71 -16.65 -16.53
C ARG A 19 -20.37 -16.09 -15.16
N THR A 20 -21.32 -16.10 -14.23
CA THR A 20 -21.13 -15.61 -12.86
C THR A 20 -20.06 -16.43 -12.13
N ALA A 21 -20.09 -17.77 -12.25
CA ALA A 21 -19.09 -18.64 -11.67
C ALA A 21 -17.68 -18.38 -12.21
N GLU A 22 -17.53 -18.11 -13.51
CA GLU A 22 -16.23 -17.76 -14.09
C GLU A 22 -15.75 -16.37 -13.62
N ILE A 23 -16.64 -15.40 -13.46
CA ILE A 23 -16.31 -14.08 -12.90
C ILE A 23 -15.81 -14.21 -11.47
N GLU A 24 -16.55 -14.92 -10.61
CA GLU A 24 -16.16 -15.16 -9.23
C GLU A 24 -14.83 -15.91 -9.14
N ARG A 25 -14.61 -16.91 -10.01
CA ARG A 25 -13.32 -17.61 -10.08
C ARG A 25 -12.17 -16.65 -10.38
N VAL A 26 -12.28 -15.81 -11.42
CA VAL A 26 -11.22 -14.84 -11.79
C VAL A 26 -10.98 -13.81 -10.68
N LEU A 27 -12.03 -13.43 -9.95
CA LEU A 27 -11.91 -12.52 -8.81
C LEU A 27 -11.25 -13.18 -7.59
N ASN A 28 -11.45 -14.48 -7.40
CA ASN A 28 -10.85 -15.25 -6.32
C ASN A 28 -9.40 -15.67 -6.60
N CYS A 29 -8.96 -15.69 -7.85
CA CYS A 29 -7.55 -15.87 -8.21
C CYS A 29 -6.71 -14.68 -7.69
N ASN A 30 -5.44 -14.94 -7.35
CA ASN A 30 -4.48 -13.89 -6.99
C ASN A 30 -4.28 -12.94 -8.18
N GLU A 31 -4.25 -11.63 -7.94
CA GLU A 31 -4.13 -10.60 -8.99
C GLU A 31 -2.83 -10.74 -9.82
N PHE A 32 -1.77 -11.28 -9.20
CA PHE A 32 -0.45 -11.43 -9.82
C PHE A 32 -0.22 -12.83 -10.41
N ASP A 33 -1.17 -13.75 -10.27
CA ASP A 33 -1.07 -15.07 -10.91
C ASP A 33 -1.80 -15.11 -12.26
N TYR A 34 -1.12 -14.59 -13.27
CA TYR A 34 -1.65 -14.49 -14.64
C TYR A 34 -1.92 -15.84 -15.30
N PHE A 35 -1.15 -16.88 -14.94
CA PHE A 35 -1.35 -18.23 -15.47
C PHE A 35 -2.62 -18.87 -14.91
N ASP A 36 -2.88 -18.73 -13.61
CA ASP A 36 -4.10 -19.27 -13.00
C ASP A 36 -5.37 -18.52 -13.45
N ILE A 37 -5.27 -17.19 -13.63
CA ILE A 37 -6.35 -16.37 -14.20
C ILE A 37 -6.78 -16.90 -15.58
N LEU A 38 -5.81 -17.19 -16.47
CA LEU A 38 -6.08 -17.74 -17.80
C LEU A 38 -6.24 -19.27 -17.82
N GLN A 39 -6.08 -19.95 -16.69
CA GLN A 39 -6.09 -21.41 -16.57
C GLN A 39 -5.08 -22.10 -17.51
N LEU A 40 -3.88 -21.53 -17.61
CA LEU A 40 -2.78 -22.08 -18.38
C LEU A 40 -1.78 -22.73 -17.44
N ASN A 41 -1.19 -23.84 -17.88
CA ASN A 41 -0.08 -24.46 -17.15
C ASN A 41 1.24 -23.81 -17.62
N PRO A 42 1.97 -23.08 -16.75
CA PRO A 42 3.24 -22.45 -17.10
C PRO A 42 4.36 -23.45 -17.45
N LEU A 43 4.25 -24.69 -16.97
CA LEU A 43 5.27 -25.74 -17.10
C LEU A 43 5.04 -26.65 -18.31
N SER A 44 3.88 -26.54 -18.96
CA SER A 44 3.53 -27.31 -20.15
C SER A 44 3.77 -26.44 -21.39
N THR A 45 5.02 -26.08 -21.63
CA THR A 45 5.38 -25.22 -22.76
C THR A 45 5.56 -26.05 -24.03
N ALA A 46 4.50 -26.10 -24.85
CA ALA A 46 4.62 -26.29 -26.28
C ALA A 46 4.99 -24.96 -26.95
N ASP A 47 5.66 -25.00 -28.10
CA ASP A 47 6.12 -23.85 -28.91
C ASP A 47 5.01 -22.83 -29.31
N ASP A 48 3.73 -23.09 -28.98
CA ASP A 48 2.56 -22.30 -29.38
C ASP A 48 1.90 -21.49 -28.24
N LEU A 49 2.60 -21.25 -27.11
CA LEU A 49 2.01 -20.60 -25.93
C LEU A 49 1.33 -19.25 -26.25
N GLY A 50 1.94 -18.43 -27.11
CA GLY A 50 1.40 -17.13 -27.51
C GLY A 50 0.04 -17.21 -28.23
N SER A 51 -0.17 -18.21 -29.09
CA SER A 51 -1.45 -18.43 -29.77
C SER A 51 -2.51 -18.95 -28.81
N ILE A 52 -2.10 -19.87 -27.91
CA ILE A 52 -2.97 -20.43 -26.87
C ILE A 52 -3.50 -19.31 -25.96
N ILE A 53 -2.63 -18.41 -25.49
CA ILE A 53 -3.00 -17.26 -24.65
C ILE A 53 -4.08 -16.42 -25.36
N LYS A 54 -3.84 -16.01 -26.61
CA LYS A 54 -4.80 -15.17 -27.38
C LYS A 54 -6.13 -15.88 -27.58
N ARG A 55 -6.12 -17.18 -27.89
CA ARG A 55 -7.33 -17.99 -28.07
C ARG A 55 -8.13 -18.11 -26.78
N VAL A 56 -7.46 -18.40 -25.66
CA VAL A 56 -8.11 -18.54 -24.35
C VAL A 56 -8.66 -17.20 -23.87
N TYR A 57 -7.89 -16.11 -24.01
CA TYR A 57 -8.36 -14.77 -23.70
C TYR A 57 -9.60 -14.39 -24.51
N ARG A 58 -9.61 -14.61 -25.83
CA ARG A 58 -10.79 -14.33 -26.67
C ARG A 58 -12.02 -15.11 -26.21
N LYS A 59 -11.85 -16.39 -25.86
CA LYS A 59 -12.97 -17.23 -25.38
C LYS A 59 -13.50 -16.74 -24.02
N LYS A 60 -12.61 -16.48 -23.06
CA LYS A 60 -12.99 -16.05 -21.70
C LYS A 60 -13.55 -14.63 -21.66
N SER A 61 -12.92 -13.68 -22.36
CA SER A 61 -13.38 -12.29 -22.43
C SER A 61 -14.77 -12.14 -23.04
N LEU A 62 -15.12 -12.96 -24.04
CA LEU A 62 -16.48 -13.02 -24.59
C LEU A 62 -17.51 -13.63 -23.64
N LEU A 63 -17.07 -14.55 -22.76
CA LEU A 63 -17.93 -15.20 -21.77
C LEU A 63 -18.26 -14.23 -20.63
N ILE A 64 -17.27 -13.50 -20.11
CA ILE A 64 -17.42 -12.62 -18.96
C ILE A 64 -17.58 -11.14 -19.31
N HIS A 65 -17.94 -10.84 -20.56
CA HIS A 65 -18.06 -9.45 -21.00
C HIS A 65 -19.13 -8.71 -20.16
N PRO A 66 -18.86 -7.47 -19.69
CA PRO A 66 -19.80 -6.74 -18.82
C PRO A 66 -21.16 -6.46 -19.49
N ASP A 67 -21.20 -6.37 -20.82
CA ASP A 67 -22.47 -6.21 -21.58
C ASP A 67 -23.37 -7.47 -21.57
N LYS A 68 -22.80 -8.66 -21.32
CA LYS A 68 -23.51 -9.94 -21.39
C LYS A 68 -23.81 -10.55 -20.02
N THR A 69 -23.43 -9.86 -18.95
CA THR A 69 -23.50 -10.35 -17.58
C THR A 69 -23.98 -9.25 -16.65
N ASP A 70 -24.94 -9.55 -15.78
CA ASP A 70 -25.50 -8.59 -14.83
C ASP A 70 -24.66 -8.49 -13.53
N HIS A 71 -23.47 -9.09 -13.51
CA HIS A 71 -22.64 -9.16 -12.31
C HIS A 71 -21.94 -7.81 -12.05
N PRO A 72 -22.02 -7.23 -10.84
CA PRO A 72 -21.52 -5.88 -10.56
C PRO A 72 -20.01 -5.73 -10.75
N ARG A 73 -19.26 -6.82 -10.56
CA ARG A 73 -17.79 -6.85 -10.71
C ARG A 73 -17.31 -7.49 -12.01
N ALA A 74 -18.18 -7.59 -13.02
CA ALA A 74 -17.79 -8.13 -14.34
C ALA A 74 -16.66 -7.30 -14.98
N SER A 75 -16.67 -5.98 -14.80
CA SER A 75 -15.59 -5.09 -15.29
C SER A 75 -14.23 -5.44 -14.66
N ASP A 76 -14.17 -5.57 -13.33
CA ASP A 76 -12.93 -5.92 -12.62
C ASP A 76 -12.34 -7.25 -13.14
N ALA A 77 -13.19 -8.26 -13.31
CA ALA A 77 -12.76 -9.57 -13.81
C ALA A 77 -12.26 -9.50 -15.27
N PHE A 78 -12.93 -8.70 -16.10
CA PHE A 78 -12.50 -8.47 -17.48
C PHE A 78 -11.14 -7.75 -17.55
N ASP A 79 -10.94 -6.74 -16.71
CA ASP A 79 -9.67 -6.02 -16.62
C ASP A 79 -8.52 -6.93 -16.16
N ARG A 80 -8.77 -7.84 -15.21
CA ARG A 80 -7.81 -8.88 -14.81
C ARG A 80 -7.43 -9.81 -15.96
N LEU A 81 -8.41 -10.29 -16.73
CA LEU A 81 -8.13 -11.13 -17.93
C LEU A 81 -7.29 -10.37 -18.95
N LYS A 82 -7.58 -9.10 -19.18
CA LYS A 82 -6.87 -8.25 -20.14
C LYS A 82 -5.44 -7.99 -19.70
N LYS A 83 -5.22 -7.71 -18.41
CA LYS A 83 -3.88 -7.57 -17.82
C LYS A 83 -3.08 -8.86 -17.96
N ALA A 84 -3.68 -10.00 -17.65
CA ALA A 84 -3.04 -11.31 -17.79
C ALA A 84 -2.61 -11.60 -19.23
N GLU A 85 -3.46 -11.31 -20.23
CA GLU A 85 -3.11 -11.48 -21.64
C GLU A 85 -1.96 -10.56 -22.06
N LYS A 86 -1.99 -9.29 -21.64
CA LYS A 86 -0.92 -8.33 -21.93
C LYS A 86 0.43 -8.79 -21.36
N VAL A 87 0.45 -9.23 -20.11
CA VAL A 87 1.67 -9.68 -19.43
C VAL A 87 2.22 -10.95 -20.08
N LEU A 88 1.39 -11.96 -20.29
CA LEU A 88 1.85 -13.23 -20.84
C LEU A 88 2.23 -13.14 -22.32
N SER A 89 1.62 -12.23 -23.09
CA SER A 89 1.93 -12.03 -24.52
C SER A 89 3.10 -11.09 -24.78
N CYS A 90 3.57 -10.34 -23.76
CA CYS A 90 4.71 -9.46 -23.90
C CYS A 90 6.00 -10.27 -24.17
N ALA A 91 6.72 -9.88 -25.22
CA ALA A 91 7.99 -10.49 -25.63
C ALA A 91 9.18 -9.52 -25.50
N ASN A 92 8.94 -8.26 -25.16
CA ASN A 92 9.98 -7.24 -25.08
C ASN A 92 10.61 -7.23 -23.69
N GLU A 93 11.90 -7.56 -23.60
CA GLU A 93 12.60 -7.72 -22.30
C GLU A 93 12.71 -6.43 -21.48
N GLN A 94 12.60 -5.28 -22.14
CA GLN A 94 12.71 -3.98 -21.49
C GLN A 94 11.41 -3.57 -20.78
N GLU A 95 10.28 -4.19 -21.13
CA GLU A 95 8.98 -3.89 -20.54
C GLU A 95 8.83 -4.54 -19.16
N GLU A 96 8.15 -3.84 -18.25
CA GLU A 96 7.91 -4.34 -16.89
C GLU A 96 7.04 -5.61 -16.92
N GLU A 97 6.10 -5.67 -17.87
CA GLU A 97 5.26 -6.84 -18.13
C GLU A 97 6.08 -8.11 -18.40
N PHE A 98 7.18 -8.01 -19.16
CA PHE A 98 8.04 -9.16 -19.42
C PHE A 98 8.76 -9.62 -18.16
N LYS A 99 9.22 -8.68 -17.33
CA LYS A 99 9.86 -8.99 -16.04
C LYS A 99 8.88 -9.66 -15.09
N GLU A 100 7.63 -9.16 -15.02
CA GLU A 100 6.56 -9.78 -14.23
C GLU A 100 6.30 -11.22 -14.67
N LYS A 101 6.16 -11.45 -15.99
CA LYS A 101 5.99 -12.78 -16.56
C LYS A 101 7.13 -13.72 -16.16
N ASN A 102 8.38 -13.29 -16.35
CA ASN A 102 9.54 -14.13 -16.05
C ASN A 102 9.71 -14.39 -14.56
N ARG A 103 9.41 -13.40 -13.71
CA ARG A 103 9.38 -13.57 -12.26
C ARG A 103 8.36 -14.63 -11.87
N LEU A 104 7.14 -14.55 -12.41
CA LEU A 104 6.10 -15.53 -12.14
C LEU A 104 6.53 -16.94 -12.57
N ILE A 105 7.08 -17.08 -13.78
CA ILE A 105 7.65 -18.34 -14.28
C ILE A 105 8.73 -18.88 -13.32
N ALA A 106 9.63 -18.01 -12.83
CA ALA A 106 10.67 -18.40 -11.89
C ALA A 106 10.10 -18.90 -10.55
N ILE A 107 9.02 -18.29 -10.04
CA ILE A 107 8.32 -18.75 -8.83
C ILE A 107 7.68 -20.13 -9.09
N TYR A 108 7.04 -20.32 -10.25
CA TYR A 108 6.49 -21.63 -10.60
C TYR A 108 7.58 -22.71 -10.67
N HIS A 109 8.75 -22.38 -11.22
CA HIS A 109 9.89 -23.31 -11.24
C HIS A 109 10.51 -23.55 -9.85
N SER A 110 10.52 -22.57 -8.94
CA SER A 110 11.09 -22.76 -7.60
C SER A 110 10.23 -23.67 -6.72
N VAL A 111 8.92 -23.64 -6.90
CA VAL A 111 7.95 -24.48 -6.19
C VAL A 111 7.89 -25.90 -6.78
N THR A 112 8.17 -26.03 -8.08
CA THR A 112 8.08 -27.32 -8.76
C THR A 112 9.37 -28.13 -8.61
N SER A 113 9.27 -29.37 -8.14
CA SER A 113 10.41 -30.29 -8.08
C SER A 113 10.67 -30.91 -9.47
N GLU A 114 11.92 -30.83 -9.93
CA GLU A 114 12.33 -31.42 -11.22
C GLU A 114 12.03 -32.93 -11.27
N GLY A 115 11.18 -33.35 -12.22
CA GLY A 115 11.07 -34.76 -12.63
C GLY A 115 10.02 -35.63 -11.93
N LYS A 116 9.01 -35.08 -11.23
CA LYS A 116 7.87 -35.87 -10.71
C LYS A 116 6.52 -35.34 -11.19
N ASP A 117 5.54 -36.25 -11.23
CA ASP A 117 4.12 -35.96 -11.37
C ASP A 117 3.73 -34.93 -10.28
N TYR A 118 3.61 -33.66 -10.67
CA TYR A 118 3.36 -32.57 -9.75
C TYR A 118 1.86 -32.31 -9.67
N ASP A 119 1.37 -32.21 -8.44
CA ASP A 119 -0.01 -31.83 -8.18
C ASP A 119 -0.16 -30.33 -8.44
N LEU A 120 -0.72 -29.98 -9.60
CA LEU A 120 -0.92 -28.58 -10.02
C LEU A 120 -1.66 -27.75 -8.98
N ASP A 121 -2.63 -28.33 -8.28
CA ASP A 121 -3.41 -27.58 -7.30
C ASP A 121 -2.58 -27.24 -6.06
N LYS A 122 -1.62 -28.10 -5.69
CA LYS A 122 -0.66 -27.79 -4.62
C LYS A 122 0.32 -26.71 -5.05
N VAL A 123 0.87 -26.82 -6.26
CA VAL A 123 1.79 -25.82 -6.81
C VAL A 123 1.12 -24.45 -6.85
N LYS A 124 -0.10 -24.36 -7.39
CA LYS A 124 -0.88 -23.11 -7.45
C LYS A 124 -1.11 -22.50 -6.07
N LYS A 125 -1.46 -23.31 -5.06
CA LYS A 125 -1.65 -22.83 -3.69
C LYS A 125 -0.37 -22.25 -3.10
N GLN A 126 0.77 -22.93 -3.29
CA GLN A 126 2.07 -22.44 -2.83
C GLN A 126 2.51 -21.17 -3.55
N VAL A 127 2.30 -21.09 -4.87
CA VAL A 127 2.58 -19.87 -5.65
C VAL A 127 1.68 -18.72 -5.17
N ALA A 128 0.40 -18.97 -4.94
CA ALA A 128 -0.53 -17.96 -4.43
C ALA A 128 -0.14 -17.45 -3.04
N GLU A 129 0.35 -18.33 -2.16
CA GLU A 129 0.88 -17.98 -0.84
C GLU A 129 2.11 -17.09 -0.95
N ILE A 130 3.10 -17.47 -1.77
CA ILE A 130 4.31 -16.67 -2.02
C ILE A 130 3.95 -15.28 -2.55
N LEU A 131 3.08 -15.21 -3.56
CA LEU A 131 2.65 -13.93 -4.13
C LEU A 131 1.92 -13.06 -3.09
N GLN A 132 1.11 -13.66 -2.22
CA GLN A 132 0.42 -12.93 -1.17
C GLN A 132 1.39 -12.39 -0.10
N ASP A 133 2.39 -13.18 0.29
CA ASP A 133 3.42 -12.77 1.23
C ASP A 133 4.23 -11.59 0.70
N GLU A 134 4.56 -11.59 -0.59
CA GLU A 134 5.25 -10.47 -1.24
C GLU A 134 4.41 -9.18 -1.24
N ILE A 135 3.10 -9.27 -1.48
CA ILE A 135 2.19 -8.11 -1.38
C ILE A 135 2.18 -7.58 0.05
N ASN A 136 2.01 -8.48 1.03
CA ASN A 136 1.97 -8.12 2.44
C ASN A 136 3.29 -7.44 2.88
N GLU A 137 4.43 -7.94 2.41
CA GLU A 137 5.75 -7.36 2.67
C GLU A 137 5.87 -5.94 2.08
N GLN A 138 5.43 -5.75 0.84
CA GLN A 138 5.42 -4.43 0.19
C GLN A 138 4.53 -3.43 0.94
N GLU A 139 3.32 -3.85 1.33
CA GLU A 139 2.40 -3.00 2.10
C GLU A 139 3.01 -2.61 3.46
N LEU A 140 3.62 -3.57 4.15
CA LEU A 140 4.31 -3.32 5.42
C LEU A 140 5.47 -2.33 5.25
N GLN A 141 6.25 -2.48 4.17
CA GLN A 141 7.35 -1.58 3.86
C GLN A 141 6.87 -0.15 3.59
N VAL A 142 5.79 0.02 2.82
CA VAL A 142 5.17 1.32 2.55
C VAL A 142 4.69 1.96 3.85
N LEU A 143 3.99 1.21 4.70
CA LEU A 143 3.50 1.68 5.99
C LEU A 143 4.65 2.12 6.91
N TYR A 144 5.73 1.33 6.95
CA TYR A 144 6.93 1.67 7.72
C TYR A 144 7.54 2.99 7.26
N GLN A 145 7.71 3.18 5.94
CA GLN A 145 8.26 4.42 5.38
C GLN A 145 7.36 5.63 5.65
N GLN A 146 6.03 5.47 5.54
CA GLN A 146 5.08 6.54 5.85
C GLN A 146 5.17 6.95 7.32
N THR A 147 5.20 5.97 8.22
CA THR A 147 5.32 6.20 9.67
C THR A 147 6.64 6.90 10.02
N ALA A 148 7.75 6.48 9.40
CA ALA A 148 9.05 7.12 9.60
C ALA A 148 9.06 8.58 9.12
N LYS A 149 8.47 8.86 7.96
CA LYS A 149 8.30 10.22 7.42
C LYS A 149 7.45 11.10 8.33
N GLN A 150 6.33 10.57 8.84
CA GLN A 150 5.46 11.27 9.78
C GLN A 150 6.18 11.63 11.06
N ARG A 151 6.91 10.67 11.67
CA ARG A 151 7.71 10.92 12.88
C ARG A 151 8.75 12.01 12.66
N LYS A 152 9.46 11.98 11.53
CA LYS A 152 10.45 13.01 11.18
C LYS A 152 9.79 14.39 11.05
N HIS A 153 8.66 14.45 10.35
CA HIS A 153 7.92 15.70 10.18
C HIS A 153 7.43 16.28 11.52
N GLU A 154 6.90 15.43 12.40
CA GLU A 154 6.46 15.84 13.74
C GLU A 154 7.62 16.37 14.59
N GLN A 155 8.80 15.73 14.52
CA GLN A 155 10.01 16.20 15.20
C GLN A 155 10.46 17.57 14.68
N GLU A 156 10.45 17.77 13.36
CA GLU A 156 10.79 19.06 12.74
C GLU A 156 9.81 20.16 13.16
N GLN A 157 8.51 19.87 13.23
CA GLN A 157 7.50 20.81 13.71
C GLN A 157 7.71 21.17 15.18
N LYS A 158 7.94 20.18 16.05
CA LYS A 158 8.24 20.40 17.48
C LYS A 158 9.47 21.28 17.66
N LEU A 159 10.55 20.99 16.94
CA LEU A 159 11.77 21.78 16.99
C LEU A 159 11.54 23.22 16.50
N ARG A 160 10.71 23.41 15.46
CA ARG A 160 10.35 24.74 14.96
C ARG A 160 9.54 25.54 15.99
N GLN A 161 8.54 24.91 16.61
CA GLN A 161 7.74 25.52 17.68
C GLN A 161 8.61 25.89 18.87
N GLU A 162 9.54 25.03 19.28
CA GLU A 162 10.47 25.31 20.38
C GLU A 162 11.37 26.51 20.07
N ARG A 163 11.92 26.58 18.85
CA ARG A 163 12.73 27.73 18.39
C ARG A 163 11.92 29.02 18.38
N GLU A 164 10.68 28.97 17.91
CA GLU A 164 9.79 30.12 17.87
C GLU A 164 9.41 30.58 19.28
N LEU A 165 9.05 29.65 20.17
CA LEU A 165 8.79 29.94 21.57
C LEU A 165 10.01 30.55 22.26
N LYS A 166 11.21 29.99 22.03
CA LYS A 166 12.46 30.54 22.57
C LYS A 166 12.71 31.96 22.09
N LYS A 167 12.51 32.23 20.80
CA LYS A 167 12.64 33.58 20.23
C LYS A 167 11.63 34.55 20.84
N GLN A 168 10.39 34.12 21.05
CA GLN A 168 9.36 34.94 21.72
C GLN A 168 9.72 35.21 23.18
N LEU A 169 10.23 34.21 23.91
CA LEU A 169 10.69 34.37 25.30
C LEU A 169 11.88 35.33 25.38
N GLU A 170 12.85 35.21 24.48
CA GLU A 170 13.99 36.13 24.40
C GLU A 170 13.54 37.55 24.09
N SER A 171 12.65 37.74 23.11
CA SER A 171 12.05 39.06 22.83
C SER A 171 11.39 39.66 24.07
N LYS A 172 10.50 38.90 24.74
CA LYS A 172 9.82 39.38 25.96
C LYS A 172 10.80 39.68 27.09
N TRP A 173 11.84 38.87 27.26
CA TRP A 173 12.89 39.12 28.25
C TRP A 173 13.60 40.45 27.98
N GLU A 174 13.87 40.75 26.72
CA GLU A 174 14.50 42.01 26.32
C GLU A 174 13.56 43.21 26.44
N ASP A 175 12.28 43.05 26.13
CA ASP A 175 11.27 44.10 26.35
C ASP A 175 11.14 44.45 27.85
N GLU A 176 11.18 43.43 28.72
CA GLU A 176 11.13 43.63 30.18
C GLU A 176 12.48 44.06 30.78
N ARG A 177 13.55 44.18 29.99
CA ARG A 177 14.91 44.48 30.48
C ARG A 177 14.94 45.79 31.27
N ASP A 178 14.38 46.86 30.74
CA ASP A 178 14.44 48.18 31.39
C ASP A 178 13.70 48.22 32.72
N VAL A 179 12.55 47.54 32.80
CA VAL A 179 11.78 47.40 34.05
C VAL A 179 12.57 46.58 35.07
N ARG A 180 13.18 45.47 34.65
CA ARG A 180 14.02 44.64 35.53
C ARG A 180 15.25 45.40 36.02
N VAL A 181 15.93 46.14 35.15
CA VAL A 181 17.09 46.99 35.50
C VAL A 181 16.67 48.09 36.47
N LYS A 182 15.53 48.76 36.23
CA LYS A 182 14.99 49.77 37.14
C LYS A 182 14.69 49.19 38.53
N ASN A 183 13.98 48.06 38.57
CA ASN A 183 13.65 47.36 39.82
C ASN A 183 14.93 46.94 40.58
N TRP A 184 15.96 46.48 39.87
CA TRP A 184 17.25 46.12 40.47
C TRP A 184 18.00 47.35 41.02
N ARG A 185 18.03 48.46 40.27
CA ARG A 185 18.60 49.73 40.74
C ARG A 185 17.91 50.19 42.02
N ASP A 186 16.58 50.18 42.06
CA ASP A 186 15.80 50.57 43.23
C ASP A 186 16.07 49.66 44.45
N TYR A 187 16.24 48.36 44.23
CA TYR A 187 16.63 47.42 45.29
C TYR A 187 18.04 47.68 45.81
N SER A 188 19.01 47.88 44.92
CA SER A 188 20.40 48.20 45.28
C SER A 188 20.47 49.47 46.12
N PHE A 189 19.80 50.55 45.68
CA PHE A 189 19.70 51.79 46.45
C PHE A 189 19.06 51.59 47.84
N LYS A 190 18.04 50.74 47.97
CA LYS A 190 17.43 50.41 49.26
C LYS A 190 18.38 49.66 50.19
N ILE A 191 19.17 48.71 49.68
CA ILE A 191 20.19 48.00 50.45
C ILE A 191 21.29 48.95 50.92
N ASP A 192 21.77 49.82 50.03
CA ASP A 192 22.83 50.78 50.36
C ASP A 192 22.38 51.77 51.44
N LYS A 193 21.12 52.23 51.38
CA LYS A 193 20.49 53.02 52.45
C LYS A 193 20.40 52.25 53.78
N LYS A 194 20.08 50.95 53.76
CA LYS A 194 20.04 50.11 54.98
C LYS A 194 21.44 49.88 55.58
N LYS A 195 22.48 49.68 54.76
CA LYS A 195 23.88 49.59 55.24
C LYS A 195 24.33 50.89 55.89
N LYS A 196 24.08 52.05 55.27
CA LYS A 196 24.37 53.38 55.86
C LYS A 196 23.61 53.63 57.17
N LYS A 197 22.37 53.12 57.32
CA LYS A 197 21.63 53.19 58.59
C LYS A 197 22.17 52.27 59.68
N LYS A 198 22.75 51.10 59.35
CA LYS A 198 23.38 50.20 60.32
C LYS A 198 24.77 50.66 60.80
N THR A 199 25.50 51.43 59.99
CA THR A 199 26.80 52.00 60.37
C THR A 199 26.68 53.34 61.12
N GLY A 200 25.48 53.93 61.19
CA GLY A 200 25.17 55.07 62.07
C GLY A 200 24.93 54.59 63.50
N LYS A 201 25.93 54.77 64.39
CA LYS A 201 25.88 54.47 65.82
C LYS A 201 24.63 55.08 66.50
N PRO A 202 24.02 54.43 67.52
CA PRO A 202 22.96 55.06 68.29
C PRO A 202 23.54 56.27 69.05
N LYS A 203 22.89 57.43 68.94
CA LYS A 203 23.26 58.62 69.72
C LYS A 203 22.95 58.35 71.19
N VAL A 204 23.99 58.29 72.01
CA VAL A 204 23.89 58.39 73.47
C VAL A 204 23.38 59.79 73.79
N LEU A 205 22.19 59.88 74.39
CA LEU A 205 21.69 61.11 75.00
C LEU A 205 22.22 61.17 76.44
N VAL A 206 22.70 62.38 76.77
CA VAL A 206 23.32 62.83 78.02
C VAL A 206 22.49 62.48 79.24
#